data_AF-A0A239K8V1-F1
#
_entry.id   AF-A0A239K8V1-F1
#
_cell.length_a   1.000
_cell.length_b   1.000
_cell.length_c   1.000
_cell.angle_alpha   90.00
_cell.angle_beta   90.00
_cell.angle_gamma   90.00
#
_symmetry.space_group_name_H-M   'P 1'
#
loop_
_entity.id
_entity.type
_entity.pdbx_description
1 polymer ?
#
loop_
_entity_poly.entity_id
_entity_poly.type
_entity_poly.pdbx_seq_one_letter_code
_entity_poly.pdbx_strand_id
1 'polypeptide(L)'
;MKCVTYNIQYGLGQDGSYNLPRIAAEVAEADIIALQEVDRYWARSGMVDSPAVLAEHLPRHHWVYGANLDMDASLDDGTRIIARRKQFGTMILSRWPILSSRNHLLPKWGDRQFHSIQQGMLEAVIGTPLGPLRVYSAHLSHLCVATRMPQVDRIKQILAAAPSEGGAWCGGHPEPAAGWTEEAEPPMPRDVILMGDMNFTAQMPEYDALIGPVAPRYGRLTNRDGLLDAWVLAGHPEAEGKTLADTPARIDHCFVSAGLADRVAGVWVDDTAIGSDHLPVWTAFSAS
;
A
#
# COMPACT_ATOMS: atom_id res chain seq x y z
N MET A 1 11.61 -7.25 -11.88
CA MET A 1 10.76 -7.29 -10.67
C MET A 1 9.37 -6.81 -11.06
N LYS A 2 8.31 -7.53 -10.71
CA LYS A 2 6.91 -7.12 -10.92
C LYS A 2 6.28 -6.73 -9.58
N CYS A 3 5.73 -5.53 -9.50
CA CYS A 3 4.92 -5.08 -8.39
C CYS A 3 3.46 -5.00 -8.81
N VAL A 4 2.53 -5.20 -7.89
CA VAL A 4 1.10 -4.99 -8.13
C VAL A 4 0.45 -4.30 -6.94
N THR A 5 -0.44 -3.36 -7.21
CA THR A 5 -1.36 -2.83 -6.22
C THR A 5 -2.78 -3.25 -6.53
N TYR A 6 -3.53 -3.64 -5.50
CA TYR A 6 -4.90 -4.10 -5.67
C TYR A 6 -5.74 -3.79 -4.42
N ASN A 7 -6.72 -2.88 -4.54
CA ASN A 7 -7.81 -2.81 -3.56
C ASN A 7 -8.69 -4.04 -3.78
N ILE A 8 -8.84 -4.86 -2.74
CA ILE A 8 -9.49 -6.18 -2.89
C ILE A 8 -10.96 -6.17 -2.47
N GLN A 9 -11.50 -4.99 -2.10
CA GLN A 9 -12.84 -4.83 -1.56
C GLN A 9 -13.15 -5.94 -0.55
N TYR A 10 -12.28 -6.09 0.45
CA TYR A 10 -12.35 -7.12 1.51
C TYR A 10 -12.52 -8.58 1.06
N GLY A 11 -12.42 -8.90 -0.22
CA GLY A 11 -12.63 -10.23 -0.78
C GLY A 11 -13.84 -10.37 -1.70
N LEU A 12 -14.64 -9.31 -1.86
CA LEU A 12 -15.89 -9.32 -2.63
C LEU A 12 -15.60 -9.03 -4.11
N GLY A 13 -15.90 -9.99 -4.98
CA GLY A 13 -15.74 -9.79 -6.42
C GLY A 13 -16.93 -9.14 -7.11
N GLN A 14 -16.74 -8.83 -8.39
CA GLN A 14 -17.77 -8.28 -9.29
C GLN A 14 -18.97 -9.23 -9.47
N ASP A 15 -18.78 -10.52 -9.19
CA ASP A 15 -19.81 -11.55 -9.15
C ASP A 15 -20.60 -11.59 -7.82
N GLY A 16 -20.33 -10.66 -6.91
CA GLY A 16 -20.94 -10.59 -5.58
C GLY A 16 -20.49 -11.71 -4.64
N SER A 17 -19.47 -12.49 -5.00
CA SER A 17 -18.98 -13.62 -4.21
C SER A 17 -17.68 -13.27 -3.48
N TYR A 18 -17.61 -13.69 -2.22
CA TYR A 18 -16.40 -13.59 -1.41
C TYR A 18 -15.40 -14.69 -1.75
N ASN A 19 -14.22 -14.33 -2.25
CA ASN A 19 -13.24 -15.32 -2.71
C ASN A 19 -11.78 -14.79 -2.62
N LEU A 20 -11.19 -14.88 -1.43
CA LEU A 20 -9.76 -14.58 -1.22
C LEU A 20 -8.80 -15.47 -2.05
N PRO A 21 -9.05 -16.78 -2.24
CA PRO A 21 -8.22 -17.61 -3.12
C PRO A 21 -8.15 -17.10 -4.56
N ARG A 22 -9.26 -16.58 -5.12
CA ARG A 22 -9.28 -15.96 -6.46
C ARG A 22 -8.39 -14.74 -6.52
N ILE A 23 -8.50 -13.85 -5.53
CA ILE A 23 -7.70 -12.63 -5.45
C ILE A 23 -6.21 -12.98 -5.35
N ALA A 24 -5.85 -13.95 -4.51
CA ALA A 24 -4.48 -14.44 -4.42
C ALA A 24 -3.97 -14.99 -5.77
N ALA A 25 -4.81 -15.75 -6.49
CA ALA A 25 -4.45 -16.28 -7.81
C ALA A 25 -4.23 -15.17 -8.86
N GLU A 26 -5.07 -14.13 -8.87
CA GLU A 26 -4.96 -12.98 -9.78
C GLU A 26 -3.63 -12.22 -9.61
N VAL A 27 -3.04 -12.22 -8.41
CA VAL A 27 -1.77 -11.50 -8.13
C VAL A 27 -0.55 -12.41 -7.91
N ALA A 28 -0.69 -13.74 -8.04
CA ALA A 28 0.33 -14.71 -7.65
C ALA A 28 1.67 -14.55 -8.39
N GLU A 29 1.64 -13.99 -9.61
CA GLU A 29 2.84 -13.74 -10.41
C GLU A 29 3.71 -12.58 -9.91
N ALA A 30 3.16 -11.69 -9.08
CA ALA A 30 3.88 -10.53 -8.57
C ALA A 30 5.00 -10.92 -7.62
N ASP A 31 6.09 -10.15 -7.65
CA ASP A 31 7.18 -10.27 -6.69
C ASP A 31 6.88 -9.47 -5.42
N ILE A 32 6.17 -8.34 -5.55
CA ILE A 32 5.72 -7.50 -4.43
C ILE A 32 4.25 -7.13 -4.66
N ILE A 33 3.40 -7.32 -3.65
CA ILE A 33 1.96 -7.11 -3.70
C ILE A 33 1.60 -6.11 -2.61
N ALA A 34 0.89 -5.04 -2.97
CA ALA A 34 0.29 -4.09 -2.04
C ALA A 34 -1.24 -4.19 -2.10
N LEU A 35 -1.86 -4.69 -1.04
CA LEU A 35 -3.31 -4.83 -0.95
C LEU A 35 -3.92 -3.77 -0.06
N GLN A 36 -5.11 -3.29 -0.45
CA GLN A 36 -5.97 -2.40 0.34
C GLN A 36 -7.30 -3.08 0.64
N GLU A 37 -8.01 -2.56 1.65
CA GLU A 37 -9.28 -3.11 2.14
C GLU A 37 -9.21 -4.54 2.65
N VAL A 38 -8.12 -4.92 3.30
CA VAL A 38 -8.00 -6.26 3.88
C VAL A 38 -8.69 -6.30 5.25
N ASP A 39 -9.82 -7.00 5.33
CA ASP A 39 -10.56 -7.24 6.57
C ASP A 39 -9.90 -8.33 7.43
N ARG A 40 -10.02 -8.24 8.75
CA ARG A 40 -9.76 -9.33 9.70
C ARG A 40 -10.89 -9.42 10.70
N TYR A 41 -11.56 -10.58 10.76
CA TYR A 41 -12.66 -10.86 11.68
C TYR A 41 -13.86 -9.90 11.57
N TRP A 42 -14.23 -9.51 10.35
CA TRP A 42 -15.47 -8.78 10.07
C TRP A 42 -16.60 -9.73 9.65
N ALA A 43 -17.83 -9.41 10.04
CA ALA A 43 -18.99 -10.27 9.74
C ALA A 43 -19.29 -10.35 8.24
N ARG A 44 -19.12 -9.23 7.51
CA ARG A 44 -19.29 -9.17 6.06
C ARG A 44 -18.34 -10.10 5.30
N SER A 45 -17.16 -10.37 5.86
CA SER A 45 -16.10 -11.20 5.32
C SER A 45 -16.01 -12.57 5.99
N GLY A 46 -17.11 -13.04 6.58
CA GLY A 46 -17.18 -14.40 7.14
C GLY A 46 -16.39 -14.60 8.42
N MET A 47 -15.99 -13.52 9.11
CA MET A 47 -15.20 -13.56 10.35
C MET A 47 -13.88 -14.33 10.21
N VAL A 48 -13.24 -14.28 9.03
CA VAL A 48 -11.96 -14.95 8.78
C VAL A 48 -10.77 -14.05 9.05
N ASP A 49 -9.60 -14.66 9.21
CA ASP A 49 -8.31 -13.96 9.20
C ASP A 49 -7.83 -13.80 7.75
N SER A 50 -8.36 -12.82 7.01
CA SER A 50 -8.09 -12.68 5.58
C SER A 50 -6.59 -12.57 5.24
N PRO A 51 -5.75 -11.83 6.02
CA PRO A 51 -4.30 -11.85 5.81
C PRO A 51 -3.70 -13.26 5.84
N ALA A 52 -4.10 -14.09 6.80
CA ALA A 52 -3.62 -15.47 6.90
C ALA A 52 -4.09 -16.32 5.72
N VAL A 53 -5.37 -16.21 5.32
CA VAL A 53 -5.92 -16.93 4.17
C VAL A 53 -5.21 -16.53 2.86
N LEU A 54 -4.98 -15.24 2.63
CA LEU A 54 -4.24 -14.75 1.47
C LEU A 54 -2.80 -15.29 1.45
N ALA A 55 -2.12 -15.31 2.61
CA ALA A 55 -0.77 -15.85 2.74
C ALA A 55 -0.70 -17.38 2.49
N GLU A 56 -1.71 -18.14 2.91
CA GLU A 56 -1.82 -19.57 2.60
C GLU A 56 -1.88 -19.84 1.09
N HIS A 57 -2.52 -18.95 0.33
CA HIS A 57 -2.59 -19.03 -1.13
C HIS A 57 -1.40 -18.38 -1.86
N LEU A 58 -0.52 -17.69 -1.14
CA LEU A 58 0.72 -17.09 -1.63
C LEU A 58 1.93 -17.60 -0.82
N PRO A 59 2.17 -18.92 -0.76
CA PRO A 59 3.10 -19.54 0.18
C PRO A 59 4.57 -19.20 -0.09
N ARG A 60 4.87 -18.55 -1.22
CA ARG A 60 6.21 -18.09 -1.59
C ARG A 60 6.45 -16.62 -1.25
N HIS A 61 5.53 -15.97 -0.54
CA HIS A 61 5.64 -14.58 -0.15
C HIS A 61 5.72 -14.45 1.38
N HIS A 62 6.69 -13.67 1.84
CA HIS A 62 6.67 -13.04 3.15
C HIS A 62 5.53 -12.02 3.19
N TRP A 63 4.96 -11.74 4.36
CA TRP A 63 3.89 -10.77 4.47
C TRP A 63 3.89 -10.00 5.79
N VAL A 64 3.33 -8.79 5.74
CA VAL A 64 2.99 -7.96 6.89
C VAL A 64 1.62 -7.34 6.69
N TYR A 65 0.88 -7.13 7.78
CA TYR A 65 -0.44 -6.53 7.80
C TYR A 65 -0.47 -5.33 8.74
N GLY A 66 -0.99 -4.20 8.25
CA GLY A 66 -1.16 -2.97 9.00
C GLY A 66 -2.63 -2.70 9.27
N ALA A 67 -3.07 -2.91 10.51
CA ALA A 67 -4.43 -2.56 10.94
C ALA A 67 -4.57 -1.04 11.01
N ASN A 68 -5.35 -0.46 10.09
CA ASN A 68 -5.65 0.97 10.10
C ASN A 68 -6.79 1.27 11.08
N LEU A 69 -7.83 0.45 11.03
CA LEU A 69 -8.90 0.42 12.02
C LEU A 69 -8.71 -0.83 12.87
N ASP A 70 -8.75 -0.67 14.19
CA ASP A 70 -8.59 -1.75 15.15
C ASP A 70 -9.62 -1.63 16.29
N MET A 71 -10.56 -2.56 16.33
CA MET A 71 -11.66 -2.61 17.30
C MET A 71 -11.67 -3.91 18.09
N ASP A 72 -12.27 -3.87 19.28
CA ASP A 72 -12.50 -5.09 20.06
C ASP A 72 -13.44 -6.05 19.32
N ALA A 73 -13.11 -7.33 19.38
CA ALA A 73 -13.94 -8.43 18.92
C ALA A 73 -13.75 -9.66 19.82
N SER A 74 -13.45 -9.40 21.10
CA SER A 74 -13.17 -10.43 22.09
C SER A 74 -14.36 -11.36 22.25
N LEU A 75 -14.07 -12.62 22.56
CA LEU A 75 -15.09 -13.63 22.87
C LEU A 75 -14.98 -13.95 24.35
N ASP A 76 -16.11 -13.95 25.07
CA ASP A 76 -16.18 -14.41 26.45
C ASP A 76 -16.92 -15.75 26.46
N ASP A 77 -16.22 -16.82 26.83
CA ASP A 77 -16.80 -18.17 26.95
C ASP A 77 -17.35 -18.46 28.37
N GLY A 78 -17.38 -17.44 29.24
CA GLY A 78 -17.80 -17.53 30.64
C GLY A 78 -16.68 -17.97 31.60
N THR A 79 -15.55 -18.45 31.07
CA THR A 79 -14.37 -18.86 31.87
C THR A 79 -13.13 -18.04 31.56
N ARG A 80 -13.05 -17.49 30.34
CA ARG A 80 -11.97 -16.61 29.90
C ARG A 80 -12.45 -15.67 28.80
N ILE A 81 -11.79 -14.52 28.74
CA ILE A 81 -11.84 -13.63 27.59
C ILE A 81 -10.77 -14.06 26.60
N ILE A 82 -11.21 -14.47 25.41
CA ILE A 82 -10.34 -14.69 24.25
C ILE A 82 -10.19 -13.34 23.55
N ALA A 83 -9.05 -12.68 23.79
CA ALA A 83 -8.72 -11.41 23.16
C ALA A 83 -8.62 -11.58 21.65
N ARG A 84 -9.51 -10.90 20.91
CA ARG A 84 -9.51 -10.87 19.44
C ARG A 84 -9.83 -9.46 18.97
N ARG A 85 -9.21 -9.07 17.86
CA ARG A 85 -9.35 -7.74 17.26
C ARG A 85 -10.09 -7.84 15.93
N LYS A 86 -11.08 -6.98 15.71
CA LYS A 86 -11.70 -6.76 14.38
C LYS A 86 -10.94 -5.63 13.72
N GLN A 87 -10.30 -5.92 12.59
CA GLN A 87 -9.35 -5.01 11.97
C GLN A 87 -9.67 -4.80 10.50
N PHE A 88 -9.34 -3.63 9.98
CA PHE A 88 -9.39 -3.32 8.55
C PHE A 88 -8.13 -2.53 8.20
N GLY A 89 -7.51 -2.83 7.08
CA GLY A 89 -6.23 -2.19 6.77
C GLY A 89 -5.63 -2.57 5.43
N THR A 90 -4.31 -2.51 5.39
CA THR A 90 -3.50 -2.77 4.21
C THR A 90 -2.56 -3.94 4.47
N MET A 91 -2.14 -4.62 3.42
CA MET A 91 -1.22 -5.75 3.48
C MET A 91 -0.13 -5.59 2.42
N ILE A 92 1.09 -5.97 2.76
CA ILE A 92 2.18 -6.09 1.80
C ILE A 92 2.66 -7.54 1.81
N LEU A 93 2.80 -8.13 0.63
CA LEU A 93 3.44 -9.43 0.44
C LEU A 93 4.66 -9.29 -0.47
N SER A 94 5.70 -10.09 -0.24
CA SER A 94 6.92 -10.07 -1.05
C SER A 94 7.56 -11.43 -1.19
N ARG A 95 8.05 -11.78 -2.37
CA ARG A 95 8.89 -12.97 -2.60
C ARG A 95 10.26 -12.88 -1.93
N TRP A 96 10.66 -11.69 -1.47
CA TRP A 96 11.91 -11.48 -0.73
C TRP A 96 11.63 -11.09 0.72
N PRO A 97 12.61 -11.26 1.63
CA PRO A 97 12.43 -10.93 3.03
C PRO A 97 11.99 -9.48 3.24
N ILE A 98 10.94 -9.30 4.05
CA ILE A 98 10.56 -8.01 4.63
C ILE A 98 11.45 -7.82 5.85
N LEU A 99 12.44 -6.94 5.74
CA LEU A 99 13.48 -6.69 6.73
C LEU A 99 12.96 -5.91 7.94
N SER A 100 11.99 -5.01 7.70
CA SER A 100 11.28 -4.29 8.76
C SER A 100 9.97 -3.74 8.22
N SER A 101 9.02 -3.46 9.12
CA SER A 101 7.75 -2.81 8.76
C SER A 101 7.28 -1.83 9.83
N ARG A 102 6.58 -0.79 9.40
CA ARG A 102 5.91 0.18 10.28
C ARG A 102 4.52 0.50 9.72
N ASN A 103 3.53 0.66 10.59
CA ASN A 103 2.20 1.09 10.15
C ASN A 103 1.97 2.55 10.51
N HIS A 104 1.73 3.40 9.52
CA HIS A 104 1.49 4.83 9.73
C HIS A 104 0.01 5.15 9.58
N LEU A 105 -0.64 5.52 10.68
CA LEU A 105 -2.00 6.05 10.62
C LEU A 105 -1.99 7.46 9.99
N LEU A 106 -2.88 7.68 9.03
CA LEU A 106 -3.03 8.97 8.35
C LEU A 106 -4.08 9.85 9.06
N PRO A 107 -4.00 11.19 8.95
CA PRO A 107 -4.99 12.08 9.52
C PRO A 107 -6.41 11.70 9.08
N LYS A 108 -7.32 11.67 10.05
CA LYS A 108 -8.72 11.30 9.85
C LYS A 108 -9.62 12.49 10.13
N TRP A 109 -10.61 12.70 9.27
CA TRP A 109 -11.68 13.65 9.53
C TRP A 109 -12.73 13.04 10.46
N GLY A 110 -12.98 13.65 11.61
CA GLY A 110 -13.99 13.20 12.58
C GLY A 110 -15.40 13.57 12.14
N ASP A 111 -15.88 12.96 11.05
CA ASP A 111 -17.21 13.27 10.54
C ASP A 111 -18.33 12.79 11.47
N ARG A 112 -19.46 13.50 11.44
CA ARG A 112 -20.62 13.23 12.32
C ARG A 112 -21.80 12.57 11.61
N GLN A 113 -21.80 12.50 10.28
CA GLN A 113 -22.95 12.06 9.49
C GLN A 113 -22.64 10.86 8.58
N PHE A 114 -21.47 10.87 7.97
CA PHE A 114 -20.99 9.89 7.01
C PHE A 114 -19.91 8.98 7.61
N HIS A 115 -19.71 7.83 6.98
CA HIS A 115 -18.77 6.83 7.44
C HIS A 115 -17.33 7.27 7.17
N SER A 116 -16.67 7.82 8.19
CA SER A 116 -15.24 8.11 8.16
C SER A 116 -14.49 7.04 8.94
N ILE A 117 -13.59 6.32 8.25
CA ILE A 117 -12.74 5.29 8.84
C ILE A 117 -11.30 5.75 8.94
N GLN A 118 -10.53 5.07 9.80
CA GLN A 118 -9.11 5.35 9.95
C GLN A 118 -8.37 4.80 8.73
N GLN A 119 -7.66 5.68 8.04
CA GLN A 119 -6.81 5.37 6.90
C GLN A 119 -5.36 5.21 7.34
N GLY A 120 -4.54 4.59 6.50
CA GLY A 120 -3.14 4.30 6.84
C GLY A 120 -2.27 4.01 5.63
N MET A 121 -0.97 3.98 5.90
CA MET A 121 0.08 3.65 4.96
C MET A 121 1.04 2.66 5.64
N LEU A 122 1.00 1.41 5.19
CA LEU A 122 1.88 0.36 5.69
C LEU A 122 3.22 0.44 4.96
N GLU A 123 4.30 0.54 5.72
CA GLU A 123 5.68 0.52 5.24
C GLU A 123 6.26 -0.89 5.37
N ALA A 124 6.98 -1.32 4.34
CA ALA A 124 7.87 -2.48 4.37
C ALA A 124 9.22 -2.12 3.75
N VAL A 125 10.32 -2.40 4.44
CA VAL A 125 11.66 -2.41 3.83
C VAL A 125 11.92 -3.84 3.35
N ILE A 126 12.14 -4.02 2.04
CA ILE A 126 12.26 -5.33 1.41
C ILE A 126 13.67 -5.52 0.85
N GLY A 127 14.30 -6.66 1.14
CA GLY A 127 15.63 -7.02 0.64
C GLY A 127 15.59 -7.53 -0.80
N THR A 128 15.36 -6.64 -1.78
CA THR A 128 15.21 -7.02 -3.19
C THR A 128 16.56 -7.28 -3.90
N PRO A 129 16.57 -7.90 -5.10
CA PRO A 129 17.77 -8.02 -5.93
C PRO A 129 18.37 -6.68 -6.38
N LEU A 130 17.60 -5.58 -6.31
CA LEU A 130 18.08 -4.22 -6.57
C LEU A 130 18.76 -3.58 -5.35
N GLY A 131 18.79 -4.29 -4.22
CA GLY A 131 19.12 -3.79 -2.90
C GLY A 131 17.88 -3.58 -2.02
N PRO A 132 18.06 -3.18 -0.75
CA PRO A 132 16.94 -2.81 0.11
C PRO A 132 16.10 -1.70 -0.50
N LEU A 133 14.79 -1.82 -0.42
CA LEU A 133 13.84 -0.87 -0.98
C LEU A 133 12.69 -0.61 0.00
N ARG A 134 12.26 0.65 0.14
CA ARG A 134 11.03 0.97 0.87
C ARG A 134 9.83 0.78 -0.06
N VAL A 135 8.86 0.00 0.39
CA VAL A 135 7.58 -0.19 -0.30
C VAL A 135 6.46 0.18 0.64
N TYR A 136 5.48 0.93 0.13
CA TYR A 136 4.31 1.34 0.88
C TYR A 136 3.02 0.88 0.21
N SER A 137 2.04 0.44 1.01
CA SER A 137 0.64 0.25 0.61
C SER A 137 -0.20 1.31 1.33
N ALA A 138 -0.82 2.20 0.59
CA ALA A 138 -1.65 3.28 1.13
C ALA A 138 -3.11 3.11 0.71
N HIS A 139 -4.03 3.53 1.59
CA HIS A 139 -5.45 3.68 1.25
C HIS A 139 -5.92 5.02 1.80
N LEU A 140 -6.30 5.95 0.93
CA LEU A 140 -6.74 7.31 1.32
C LEU A 140 -8.26 7.40 1.45
N SER A 141 -8.76 8.50 2.00
CA SER A 141 -10.20 8.69 2.24
C SER A 141 -11.00 8.84 0.94
N HIS A 142 -12.10 8.10 0.82
CA HIS A 142 -13.06 8.21 -0.29
C HIS A 142 -13.95 9.46 -0.25
N LEU A 143 -13.95 10.23 0.84
CA LEU A 143 -14.94 11.28 1.07
C LEU A 143 -14.75 12.49 0.14
N CYS A 144 -13.65 13.23 0.27
CA CYS A 144 -13.37 14.39 -0.56
C CYS A 144 -11.92 14.88 -0.46
N VAL A 145 -11.58 15.86 -1.30
CA VAL A 145 -10.26 16.52 -1.33
C VAL A 145 -9.83 17.02 0.06
N ALA A 146 -10.75 17.61 0.82
CA ALA A 146 -10.44 18.19 2.13
C ALA A 146 -10.03 17.13 3.17
N THR A 147 -10.51 15.88 3.04
CA THR A 147 -10.09 14.79 3.94
C THR A 147 -8.80 14.13 3.47
N ARG A 148 -8.49 14.18 2.17
CA ARG A 148 -7.27 13.60 1.58
C ARG A 148 -6.05 14.51 1.61
N MET A 149 -6.19 15.83 1.47
CA MET A 149 -5.03 16.72 1.43
C MET A 149 -4.15 16.63 2.70
N PRO A 150 -4.70 16.60 3.93
CA PRO A 150 -3.89 16.35 5.13
C PRO A 150 -3.20 14.97 5.14
N GLN A 151 -3.79 13.97 4.46
CA GLN A 151 -3.19 12.65 4.30
C GLN A 151 -2.01 12.70 3.33
N VAL A 152 -2.14 13.40 2.20
CA VAL A 152 -1.05 13.66 1.25
C VAL A 152 0.11 14.38 1.92
N ASP A 153 -0.16 15.43 2.71
CA ASP A 153 0.87 16.14 3.46
C ASP A 153 1.60 15.22 4.46
N ARG A 154 0.84 14.37 5.16
CA ARG A 154 1.44 13.41 6.10
C ARG A 154 2.30 12.37 5.37
N ILE A 155 1.85 11.86 4.22
CA ILE A 155 2.62 10.92 3.39
C ILE A 155 3.97 11.56 3.01
N LYS A 156 3.95 12.79 2.48
CA LYS A 156 5.19 13.50 2.10
C LYS A 156 6.14 13.65 3.28
N GLN A 157 5.64 14.00 4.46
CA GLN A 157 6.45 14.11 5.68
C GLN A 157 7.09 12.77 6.07
N ILE A 158 6.32 11.66 6.04
CA ILE A 158 6.84 10.32 6.36
C ILE A 158 7.94 9.95 5.36
N LEU A 159 7.68 10.10 4.06
CA LEU A 159 8.63 9.70 3.02
C LEU A 159 9.96 10.46 3.10
N ALA A 160 9.92 11.76 3.37
CA ALA A 160 11.11 12.60 3.51
C ALA A 160 11.89 12.33 4.80
N ALA A 161 11.20 12.09 5.93
CA ALA A 161 11.85 11.89 7.23
C ALA A 161 12.50 10.51 7.37
N ALA A 162 11.89 9.47 6.77
CA ALA A 162 12.26 8.08 7.00
C ALA A 162 13.77 7.78 6.87
N PRO A 163 14.50 8.17 5.79
CA PRO A 163 15.93 7.88 5.69
C PRO A 163 16.78 8.43 6.84
N SER A 164 16.37 9.56 7.44
CA SER A 164 17.06 10.14 8.59
C SER A 164 16.55 9.64 9.95
N GLU A 165 15.30 9.16 9.99
CA GLU A 165 14.70 8.58 11.21
C GLU A 165 15.28 7.20 11.51
N GLY A 166 15.72 6.48 10.48
CA GLY A 166 16.23 5.12 10.58
C GLY A 166 15.13 4.06 10.47
N GLY A 167 15.55 2.80 10.61
CA GLY A 167 14.71 1.60 10.50
C GLY A 167 13.60 1.49 11.55
N ALA A 168 13.02 0.29 11.67
CA ALA A 168 12.13 -0.02 12.81
C ALA A 168 12.85 0.11 14.17
N TRP A 169 14.17 -0.01 14.17
CA TRP A 169 15.06 0.41 15.24
C TRP A 169 16.38 0.92 14.63
N CYS A 170 17.16 1.67 15.40
CA CYS A 170 18.47 2.17 14.99
C CYS A 170 19.39 2.43 16.19
N GLY A 171 20.71 2.41 15.96
CA GLY A 171 21.71 2.69 16.99
C GLY A 171 22.11 1.46 17.81
N GLY A 172 23.01 1.65 18.77
CA GLY A 172 23.53 0.58 19.63
C GLY A 172 22.99 0.62 21.06
N HIS A 173 23.24 -0.44 21.82
CA HIS A 173 22.99 -0.49 23.26
C HIS A 173 24.32 -0.40 24.05
N PRO A 174 24.40 0.38 25.16
CA PRO A 174 25.62 0.46 25.99
C PRO A 174 26.11 -0.89 26.52
N GLU A 175 25.19 -1.85 26.67
CA GLU A 175 25.45 -3.23 27.03
C GLU A 175 24.98 -4.16 25.89
N PRO A 176 25.80 -4.45 24.87
CA PRO A 176 25.37 -5.25 23.71
C PRO A 176 24.88 -6.65 24.05
N ALA A 177 25.34 -7.22 25.17
CA ALA A 177 24.93 -8.53 25.66
C ALA A 177 23.52 -8.57 26.28
N ALA A 178 22.83 -7.42 26.39
CA ALA A 178 21.50 -7.32 26.99
C ALA A 178 20.35 -7.75 26.05
N GLY A 179 20.64 -8.11 24.79
CA GLY A 179 19.64 -8.65 23.86
C GLY A 179 18.76 -7.59 23.16
N TRP A 180 19.07 -6.30 23.30
CA TRP A 180 18.33 -5.23 22.59
C TRP A 180 18.71 -5.10 21.11
N THR A 181 19.84 -5.65 20.67
CA THR A 181 20.35 -5.56 19.29
C THR A 181 20.83 -6.94 18.82
N GLU A 182 19.90 -7.89 18.66
CA GLU A 182 20.21 -9.26 18.23
C GLU A 182 20.51 -9.36 16.73
N GLU A 183 19.98 -8.43 15.94
CA GLU A 183 20.04 -8.43 14.47
C GLU A 183 20.81 -7.20 13.97
N ALA A 184 21.08 -7.16 12.65
CA ALA A 184 21.62 -5.95 12.04
C ALA A 184 20.56 -4.85 11.99
N GLU A 185 21.00 -3.60 12.14
CA GLU A 185 20.12 -2.43 12.02
C GLU A 185 19.36 -2.48 10.66
N PRO A 186 18.01 -2.40 10.67
CA PRO A 186 17.24 -2.42 9.44
C PRO A 186 17.61 -1.22 8.55
N PRO A 187 17.91 -1.44 7.26
CA PRO A 187 18.25 -0.35 6.36
C PRO A 187 17.04 0.57 6.14
N MET A 188 17.30 1.84 5.84
CA MET A 188 16.25 2.81 5.51
C MET A 188 16.62 3.61 4.24
N PRO A 189 16.54 2.97 3.05
CA PRO A 189 17.04 3.52 1.80
C PRO A 189 16.21 4.71 1.32
N ARG A 190 16.78 5.59 0.49
CA ARG A 190 16.05 6.72 -0.09
C ARG A 190 15.02 6.29 -1.12
N ASP A 191 15.32 5.25 -1.88
CA ASP A 191 14.42 4.76 -2.92
C ASP A 191 13.14 4.17 -2.32
N VAL A 192 12.03 4.50 -2.98
CA VAL A 192 10.69 4.17 -2.53
C VAL A 192 9.76 3.83 -3.68
N ILE A 193 8.92 2.82 -3.48
CA ILE A 193 7.71 2.56 -4.24
C ILE A 193 6.50 2.80 -3.32
N LEU A 194 5.60 3.71 -3.69
CA LEU A 194 4.33 3.96 -3.01
C LEU A 194 3.19 3.48 -3.89
N MET A 195 2.46 2.49 -3.43
CA MET A 195 1.35 1.87 -4.14
C MET A 195 0.05 2.01 -3.36
N GLY A 196 -1.08 2.05 -4.06
CA GLY A 196 -2.39 1.91 -3.42
C GLY A 196 -3.53 2.68 -4.06
N ASP A 197 -4.69 2.53 -3.44
CA ASP A 197 -5.90 3.30 -3.71
C ASP A 197 -5.79 4.68 -3.06
N MET A 198 -5.55 5.68 -3.91
CA MET A 198 -5.37 7.06 -3.49
C MET A 198 -6.69 7.84 -3.45
N ASN A 199 -7.78 7.27 -3.98
CA ASN A 199 -9.08 7.92 -4.11
C ASN A 199 -9.06 9.28 -4.85
N PHE A 200 -8.04 9.54 -5.67
CA PHE A 200 -7.95 10.73 -6.51
C PHE A 200 -7.43 10.39 -7.90
N THR A 201 -7.83 11.15 -8.91
CA THR A 201 -7.32 11.01 -10.28
C THR A 201 -6.17 11.98 -10.55
N ALA A 202 -5.51 11.85 -11.71
CA ALA A 202 -4.45 12.77 -12.13
C ALA A 202 -4.89 14.24 -12.30
N GLN A 203 -6.19 14.51 -12.42
CA GLN A 203 -6.73 15.86 -12.57
C GLN A 203 -7.13 16.50 -11.23
N MET A 204 -6.98 15.77 -10.12
CA MET A 204 -7.34 16.26 -8.80
C MET A 204 -6.15 16.96 -8.10
N PRO A 205 -6.40 17.97 -7.24
CA PRO A 205 -5.35 18.72 -6.56
C PRO A 205 -4.37 17.88 -5.73
N GLU A 206 -4.82 16.74 -5.20
CA GLU A 206 -4.01 15.81 -4.43
C GLU A 206 -2.87 15.21 -5.26
N TYR A 207 -3.14 14.91 -6.53
CA TYR A 207 -2.13 14.41 -7.45
C TYR A 207 -1.05 15.46 -7.72
N ASP A 208 -1.44 16.72 -7.95
CA ASP A 208 -0.51 17.84 -8.08
C ASP A 208 0.31 18.07 -6.80
N ALA A 209 -0.32 17.94 -5.63
CA ALA A 209 0.34 18.11 -4.35
C ALA A 209 1.38 17.02 -4.06
N LEU A 210 1.16 15.80 -4.56
CA LEU A 210 2.02 14.64 -4.33
C LEU A 210 3.13 14.49 -5.39
N ILE A 211 2.78 14.66 -6.68
CA ILE A 211 3.67 14.39 -7.83
C ILE A 211 4.32 15.68 -8.37
N GLY A 212 3.72 16.83 -8.13
CA GLY A 212 4.21 18.15 -8.53
C GLY A 212 3.30 18.85 -9.55
N PRO A 213 3.32 20.19 -9.65
CA PRO A 213 2.34 20.94 -10.44
C PRO A 213 2.62 20.89 -11.95
N VAL A 214 1.61 21.20 -12.77
CA VAL A 214 1.76 21.35 -14.23
C VAL A 214 2.14 22.78 -14.61
N ALA A 215 3.25 22.94 -15.33
CA ALA A 215 3.65 24.21 -15.94
C ALA A 215 3.15 24.28 -17.40
N PRO A 216 2.35 25.29 -17.81
CA PRO A 216 1.65 25.34 -19.10
C PRO A 216 2.47 25.13 -20.38
N ARG A 217 3.81 25.25 -20.32
CA ARG A 217 4.72 25.03 -21.47
C ARG A 217 5.70 23.87 -21.29
N TYR A 218 5.84 23.37 -20.07
CA TYR A 218 6.88 22.40 -19.71
C TYR A 218 6.31 21.06 -19.25
N GLY A 219 4.99 20.98 -19.04
CA GLY A 219 4.35 19.80 -18.48
C GLY A 219 4.52 19.73 -16.97
N ARG A 220 4.38 18.52 -16.41
CA ARG A 220 4.48 18.29 -14.96
C ARG A 220 5.91 18.54 -14.47
N LEU A 221 6.04 19.39 -13.46
CA LEU A 221 7.30 19.64 -12.78
C LEU A 221 7.57 18.51 -11.80
N THR A 222 8.73 17.89 -11.90
CA THR A 222 9.19 16.86 -10.96
C THR A 222 10.25 17.42 -10.03
N ASN A 223 10.27 16.94 -8.79
CA ASN A 223 11.30 17.30 -7.80
C ASN A 223 12.30 16.15 -7.67
N ARG A 224 13.59 16.47 -7.48
CA ARG A 224 14.66 15.48 -7.29
C ARG A 224 14.40 14.51 -6.14
N ASP A 225 13.79 15.00 -5.07
CA ASP A 225 13.41 14.21 -3.89
C ASP A 225 11.89 13.90 -3.87
N GLY A 226 11.20 14.17 -4.99
CA GLY A 226 9.77 13.92 -5.16
C GLY A 226 9.47 12.52 -5.70
N LEU A 227 8.17 12.25 -5.83
CA LEU A 227 7.65 11.05 -6.48
C LEU A 227 7.32 11.33 -7.95
N LEU A 228 7.35 10.27 -8.76
CA LEU A 228 6.92 10.23 -10.14
C LEU A 228 5.84 9.15 -10.31
N ASP A 229 4.90 9.33 -11.22
CA ASP A 229 3.91 8.30 -11.56
C ASP A 229 4.50 7.30 -12.56
N ALA A 230 4.57 6.02 -12.15
CA ALA A 230 5.05 4.94 -12.99
C ALA A 230 4.21 4.79 -14.26
N TRP A 231 2.92 5.12 -14.22
CA TRP A 231 2.03 5.13 -15.39
C TRP A 231 2.56 6.06 -16.48
N VAL A 232 2.94 7.29 -16.10
CA VAL A 232 3.48 8.30 -17.02
C VAL A 232 4.89 7.91 -17.48
N LEU A 233 5.72 7.38 -16.57
CA LEU A 233 7.06 6.89 -16.91
C LEU A 233 7.03 5.74 -17.93
N ALA A 234 5.99 4.90 -17.89
CA ALA A 234 5.77 3.85 -18.88
C ALA A 234 5.23 4.37 -20.24
N GLY A 235 5.06 5.68 -20.40
CA GLY A 235 4.66 6.32 -21.65
C GLY A 235 3.15 6.48 -21.84
N HIS A 236 2.34 6.17 -20.83
CA HIS A 236 0.89 6.37 -20.91
C HIS A 236 0.51 7.84 -20.73
N PRO A 237 -0.58 8.30 -21.36
CA PRO A 237 -1.13 9.62 -21.07
C PRO A 237 -1.57 9.71 -19.60
N GLU A 238 -1.14 10.78 -18.93
CA GLU A 238 -1.31 10.96 -17.48
C GLU A 238 -2.76 10.87 -17.01
N ALA A 239 -3.67 11.43 -17.80
CA ALA A 239 -5.10 11.52 -17.54
C ALA A 239 -5.87 10.23 -17.86
N GLU A 240 -5.26 9.27 -18.54
CA GLU A 240 -5.90 8.06 -19.04
C GLU A 240 -5.73 6.87 -18.08
N GLY A 241 -6.39 5.77 -18.45
CA GLY A 241 -6.44 4.55 -17.66
C GLY A 241 -7.71 4.47 -16.81
N LYS A 242 -7.95 3.26 -16.30
CA LYS A 242 -9.11 2.92 -15.50
C LYS A 242 -8.70 1.83 -14.52
N THR A 243 -8.99 2.01 -13.24
CA THR A 243 -8.66 1.02 -12.19
C THR A 243 -9.89 0.57 -11.41
N LEU A 244 -11.08 1.01 -11.84
CA LEU A 244 -12.37 0.57 -11.34
C LEU A 244 -13.10 -0.24 -12.43
N ALA A 245 -13.83 -1.27 -12.06
CA ALA A 245 -14.55 -2.14 -12.99
C ALA A 245 -15.68 -1.40 -13.74
N ASP A 246 -16.34 -0.45 -13.09
CA ASP A 246 -17.53 0.22 -13.65
C ASP A 246 -17.34 1.72 -13.93
N THR A 247 -16.29 2.34 -13.41
CA THR A 247 -16.07 3.80 -13.52
C THR A 247 -14.80 4.08 -14.33
N PRO A 248 -14.83 4.93 -15.38
CA PRO A 248 -13.64 5.26 -16.18
C PRO A 248 -12.70 6.24 -15.44
N ALA A 249 -12.17 5.80 -14.30
CA ALA A 249 -11.24 6.56 -13.47
C ALA A 249 -10.07 5.69 -13.03
N ARG A 250 -8.88 6.28 -12.99
CA ARG A 250 -7.66 5.71 -12.41
C ARG A 250 -7.41 6.40 -11.08
N ILE A 251 -7.64 5.67 -9.99
CA ILE A 251 -7.42 6.12 -8.61
C ILE A 251 -6.43 5.23 -7.85
N ASP A 252 -6.06 4.09 -8.45
CA ASP A 252 -5.01 3.20 -7.95
C ASP A 252 -3.71 3.52 -8.69
N HIS A 253 -2.67 3.79 -7.92
CA HIS A 253 -1.41 4.31 -8.46
C HIS A 253 -0.19 3.51 -7.97
N CYS A 254 0.87 3.54 -8.78
CA CYS A 254 2.22 3.19 -8.36
C CYS A 254 3.13 4.41 -8.59
N PHE A 255 3.54 5.04 -7.49
CA PHE A 255 4.48 6.16 -7.50
C PHE A 255 5.88 5.69 -7.09
N VAL A 256 6.91 6.27 -7.69
CA VAL A 256 8.31 5.87 -7.46
C VAL A 256 9.20 7.07 -7.19
N SER A 257 10.29 6.89 -6.43
CA SER A 257 11.35 7.89 -6.30
C SER A 257 12.07 8.13 -7.63
N ALA A 258 12.69 9.30 -7.78
CA ALA A 258 13.51 9.62 -8.95
C ALA A 258 14.62 8.59 -9.23
N GLY A 259 15.20 7.97 -8.18
CA GLY A 259 16.23 6.92 -8.33
C GLY A 259 15.74 5.62 -8.97
N LEU A 260 14.42 5.42 -9.04
CA LEU A 260 13.80 4.25 -9.66
C LEU A 260 13.16 4.56 -11.02
N ALA A 261 13.13 5.82 -11.46
CA ALA A 261 12.39 6.24 -12.64
C ALA A 261 12.85 5.48 -13.91
N ASP A 262 14.16 5.40 -14.15
CA ASP A 262 14.74 4.71 -15.30
C ASP A 262 14.59 3.18 -15.24
N ARG A 263 14.15 2.64 -14.10
CA ARG A 263 13.89 1.21 -13.94
C ARG A 263 12.46 0.82 -14.29
N VAL A 264 11.53 1.78 -14.39
CA VAL A 264 10.14 1.48 -14.77
C VAL A 264 10.14 1.01 -16.23
N ALA A 265 9.87 -0.29 -16.42
CA ALA A 265 9.88 -0.95 -17.72
C ALA A 265 8.48 -1.02 -18.35
N GLY A 266 7.42 -0.87 -17.57
CA GLY A 266 6.05 -0.85 -18.06
C GLY A 266 5.02 -0.86 -16.93
N VAL A 267 3.83 -0.37 -17.24
CA VAL A 267 2.66 -0.40 -16.35
C VAL A 267 1.45 -0.85 -17.15
N TRP A 268 0.61 -1.70 -16.58
CA TRP A 268 -0.66 -2.10 -17.17
C TRP A 268 -1.71 -2.37 -16.09
N VAL A 269 -2.98 -2.26 -16.47
CA VAL A 269 -4.11 -2.69 -15.63
C VAL A 269 -4.56 -4.05 -16.13
N ASP A 270 -4.76 -5.00 -15.22
CA ASP A 270 -5.36 -6.29 -15.56
C ASP A 270 -6.89 -6.17 -15.54
N ASP A 271 -7.48 -6.00 -16.72
CA ASP A 271 -8.93 -5.88 -16.91
C ASP A 271 -9.65 -7.25 -16.98
N THR A 272 -8.89 -8.34 -16.85
CA THR A 272 -9.46 -9.71 -16.79
C THR A 272 -9.75 -10.16 -15.37
N ALA A 273 -9.17 -9.49 -14.37
CA ALA A 273 -9.43 -9.74 -12.96
C ALA A 273 -10.86 -9.35 -12.57
N ILE A 274 -11.54 -10.23 -11.83
CA ILE A 274 -12.92 -10.03 -11.36
C ILE A 274 -13.03 -10.11 -9.83
N GLY A 275 -11.90 -10.28 -9.14
CA GLY A 275 -11.82 -10.47 -7.70
C GLY A 275 -12.28 -9.28 -6.84
N SER A 276 -12.46 -8.11 -7.42
CA SER A 276 -12.89 -6.87 -6.78
C SER A 276 -13.52 -5.90 -7.81
N ASP A 277 -14.24 -4.89 -7.32
CA ASP A 277 -14.65 -3.71 -8.09
C ASP A 277 -13.48 -2.79 -8.51
N HIS A 278 -12.28 -3.00 -7.97
CA HIS A 278 -11.04 -2.46 -8.52
C HIS A 278 -10.35 -3.45 -9.46
N LEU A 279 -9.41 -2.96 -10.25
CA LEU A 279 -8.57 -3.73 -11.17
C LEU A 279 -7.10 -3.67 -10.71
N PRO A 280 -6.36 -4.79 -10.69
CA PRO A 280 -4.96 -4.80 -10.30
C PRO A 280 -4.10 -3.93 -11.23
N VAL A 281 -3.29 -3.04 -10.65
CA VAL A 281 -2.34 -2.20 -11.39
C VAL A 281 -0.94 -2.77 -11.24
N TRP A 282 -0.40 -3.27 -12.34
CA TRP A 282 0.91 -3.91 -12.41
C TRP A 282 1.99 -2.93 -12.86
N THR A 283 3.14 -2.96 -12.20
CA THR A 283 4.34 -2.21 -12.59
C THR A 283 5.53 -3.15 -12.71
N ALA A 284 6.15 -3.18 -13.89
CA ALA A 284 7.37 -3.93 -14.14
C ALA A 284 8.59 -3.02 -13.99
N PHE A 285 9.62 -3.55 -13.32
CA PHE A 285 10.92 -2.93 -13.17
C PHE A 285 12.01 -3.79 -13.81
N SER A 286 12.91 -3.16 -14.58
CA SER A 286 14.09 -3.81 -15.15
C SER A 286 15.09 -4.17 -14.04
N ALA A 287 15.69 -5.36 -14.17
CA ALA A 287 16.99 -5.60 -13.55
C ALA A 287 18.02 -4.77 -14.33
N SER A 288 18.93 -4.10 -13.62
CA SER A 288 19.99 -3.27 -14.20
C SER A 288 20.63 -3.85 -15.45
#